data_AF-A0A7C0X9M4-F1
#
_entry.id   AF-A0A7C0X9M4-F1
#
_cell.length_a   1.000
_cell.length_b   1.000
_cell.length_c   1.000
_cell.angle_alpha   90.00
_cell.angle_beta   90.00
_cell.angle_gamma   90.00
#
_symmetry.space_group_name_H-M   'P 1'
#
loop_
_entity.id
_entity.type
_entity.pdbx_description
1 polymer ?
#
loop_
_entity_poly.entity_id
_entity_poly.type
_entity_poly.pdbx_seq_one_letter_code
_entity_poly.pdbx_strand_id
1 'polypeptide(L)'
;MRIVLTSDPSLTSTFRDIPLLDFLPCAPTENIPKFIYKILDTQLPDKDGKLIQAPYAIRKVESALLEDGFKREDVVVAHPKKIEKFIDEETTIVGVNTMDPYGLGPVTLMFTKGGKKTSYSKYLFTSFIRRLRDYRERKGYKFKIVVGSQAGWQFELKQDLTEELGIDHVIWGETE
;
A
#
# COMPACT_ATOMS: atom_id res chain seq x y z
N MET A 1 12.09 10.73 9.68
CA MET A 1 11.01 10.09 10.49
C MET A 1 11.47 8.67 10.77
N ARG A 2 11.25 8.11 11.97
CA ARG A 2 11.75 6.74 12.23
C ARG A 2 10.89 5.65 11.56
N ILE A 3 9.57 5.79 11.65
CA ILE A 3 8.58 4.85 11.10
C ILE A 3 7.61 5.60 10.19
N VAL A 4 7.59 5.21 8.91
CA VAL A 4 6.68 5.76 7.91
C VAL A 4 5.64 4.69 7.57
N LEU A 5 4.40 4.90 7.98
CA LEU A 5 3.27 4.04 7.67
C LEU A 5 2.52 4.57 6.44
N THR A 6 2.02 3.68 5.60
CA THR A 6 1.23 4.01 4.41
C THR A 6 0.28 2.86 4.08
N SER A 7 -0.52 3.03 3.04
CA SER A 7 -1.25 1.94 2.41
C SER A 7 -0.93 1.85 0.92
N ASP A 8 -1.27 0.71 0.33
CA ASP A 8 -1.46 0.52 -1.09
C ASP A 8 -2.26 1.71 -1.68
N PRO A 9 -1.82 2.31 -2.80
CA PRO A 9 -2.51 3.44 -3.42
C PRO A 9 -4.01 3.23 -3.65
N SER A 10 -4.45 1.99 -3.90
CA SER A 10 -5.86 1.65 -4.11
C SER A 10 -6.70 1.78 -2.84
N LEU A 11 -6.10 1.69 -1.66
CA LEU A 11 -6.80 1.79 -0.37
C LEU A 11 -6.91 3.23 0.15
N THR A 12 -6.27 4.18 -0.54
CA THR A 12 -6.48 5.62 -0.30
C THR A 12 -7.36 6.25 -1.36
N SER A 13 -7.89 5.46 -2.29
CA SER A 13 -8.86 5.89 -3.29
C SER A 13 -10.25 6.04 -2.67
N THR A 14 -10.97 7.10 -3.03
CA THR A 14 -12.37 7.31 -2.64
C THR A 14 -13.34 7.21 -3.81
N PHE A 15 -12.81 7.12 -5.04
CA PHE A 15 -13.59 6.98 -6.27
C PHE A 15 -14.79 7.94 -6.42
N ARG A 16 -14.59 9.20 -6.05
CA ARG A 16 -15.58 10.30 -6.01
C ARG A 16 -16.78 10.02 -5.10
N ASP A 17 -16.59 9.14 -4.13
CA ASP A 17 -17.62 8.67 -3.21
C ASP A 17 -18.82 8.02 -3.95
N ILE A 18 -18.57 7.49 -5.16
CA ILE A 18 -19.57 6.79 -5.95
C ILE A 18 -19.66 5.34 -5.44
N PRO A 19 -20.85 4.87 -5.00
CA PRO A 19 -21.02 3.51 -4.52
C PRO A 19 -20.52 2.46 -5.51
N LEU A 20 -19.94 1.37 -4.98
CA LEU A 20 -19.37 0.24 -5.72
C LEU A 20 -18.11 0.54 -6.54
N LEU A 21 -17.72 1.81 -6.77
CA LEU A 21 -16.44 2.09 -7.42
C LEU A 21 -15.24 1.75 -6.55
N ASP A 22 -15.42 1.51 -5.25
CA ASP A 22 -14.40 0.92 -4.38
C ASP A 22 -13.92 -0.46 -4.84
N PHE A 23 -14.70 -1.16 -5.68
CA PHE A 23 -14.30 -2.41 -6.35
C PHE A 23 -13.56 -2.19 -7.67
N LEU A 24 -13.42 -0.94 -8.15
CA LEU A 24 -12.71 -0.63 -9.39
C LEU A 24 -11.26 -1.15 -9.42
N PRO A 25 -10.49 -1.16 -8.31
CA PRO A 25 -9.18 -1.83 -8.26
C PRO A 25 -9.20 -3.31 -8.68
N CYS A 26 -10.30 -4.02 -8.47
CA CYS A 26 -10.42 -5.43 -8.88
C CYS A 26 -10.50 -5.61 -10.41
N ALA A 27 -10.83 -4.55 -11.15
CA ALA A 27 -10.99 -4.62 -12.59
C ALA A 27 -9.64 -4.77 -13.32
N PRO A 28 -9.63 -5.42 -14.50
CA PRO A 28 -8.41 -5.61 -15.27
C PRO A 28 -7.95 -4.31 -15.95
N THR A 29 -6.65 -4.01 -15.83
CA THR A 29 -5.97 -2.88 -16.47
C THR A 29 -6.07 -2.91 -18.00
N GLU A 30 -6.26 -4.10 -18.58
CA GLU A 30 -6.42 -4.33 -20.01
C GLU A 30 -7.80 -3.91 -20.53
N ASN A 31 -8.81 -3.78 -19.66
CA ASN A 31 -10.17 -3.40 -20.07
C ASN A 31 -10.51 -1.96 -19.74
N ILE A 32 -9.94 -1.41 -18.66
CA ILE A 32 -10.22 -0.05 -18.23
C ILE A 32 -8.98 0.80 -18.50
N PRO A 33 -9.03 1.74 -19.45
CA PRO A 33 -7.92 2.63 -19.74
C PRO A 33 -7.44 3.41 -18.50
N LYS A 34 -6.12 3.54 -18.35
CA LYS A 34 -5.49 4.22 -17.18
C LYS A 34 -5.97 5.65 -16.97
N PHE A 35 -6.27 6.39 -18.04
CA PHE A 35 -6.76 7.76 -17.92
C PHE A 35 -8.16 7.81 -17.28
N ILE A 36 -9.04 6.84 -17.62
CA ILE A 36 -10.38 6.73 -17.01
C ILE A 36 -10.24 6.39 -15.54
N TYR A 37 -9.41 5.38 -15.23
CA TYR A 37 -9.13 5.02 -13.83
C TYR A 37 -8.65 6.23 -13.04
N LYS A 38 -7.70 7.01 -13.57
CA LYS A 38 -7.16 8.20 -12.91
C LYS A 38 -8.20 9.33 -12.71
N ILE A 39 -9.14 9.51 -13.64
CA ILE A 39 -10.21 10.52 -13.51
C ILE A 39 -11.17 10.14 -12.37
N LEU A 40 -11.41 8.84 -12.19
CA LEU A 40 -12.27 8.31 -11.13
C LEU A 40 -11.53 8.24 -9.79
N ASP A 41 -10.23 7.95 -9.79
CA ASP A 41 -9.36 7.81 -8.62
C ASP A 41 -9.11 9.13 -7.86
N THR A 42 -10.12 9.64 -7.16
CA THR A 42 -9.93 10.64 -6.10
C THR A 42 -9.33 9.99 -4.86
N GLN A 43 -8.70 10.78 -4.00
CA GLN A 43 -7.91 10.27 -2.88
C GLN A 43 -8.36 10.87 -1.55
N LEU A 44 -8.09 10.15 -0.47
CA LEU A 44 -8.31 10.61 0.90
C LEU A 44 -7.61 11.95 1.16
N PRO A 45 -8.20 12.81 2.00
CA PRO A 45 -7.64 14.12 2.30
C PRO A 45 -6.32 14.00 3.08
N ASP A 46 -5.34 14.82 2.70
CA ASP A 46 -4.05 14.94 3.36
C ASP A 46 -3.72 16.40 3.70
N LYS A 47 -2.91 16.58 4.75
CA LYS A 47 -2.26 17.85 5.10
C LYS A 47 -0.76 17.70 4.86
N ASP A 48 -0.28 18.26 3.75
CA ASP A 48 1.12 18.15 3.27
C ASP A 48 1.64 16.70 3.21
N GLY A 49 0.82 15.79 2.72
CA GLY A 49 1.15 14.37 2.58
C GLY A 49 0.92 13.54 3.83
N LYS A 50 0.60 14.15 4.99
CA LYS A 50 0.11 13.41 6.16
C LYS A 50 -1.37 13.16 6.00
N LEU A 51 -1.78 11.90 5.99
CA LEU A 51 -3.18 11.54 5.84
C LEU A 51 -4.00 12.08 7.04
N ILE A 52 -5.13 12.73 6.77
CA ILE A 52 -6.11 13.11 7.79
C ILE A 52 -6.98 11.90 8.11
N GLN A 53 -7.42 11.20 7.06
CA GLN A 53 -8.12 9.92 7.13
C GLN A 53 -7.25 8.85 6.49
N ALA A 54 -7.23 7.65 7.06
CA ALA A 54 -6.46 6.52 6.55
C ALA A 54 -7.21 5.22 6.83
N PRO A 55 -6.89 4.11 6.12
CA PRO A 55 -7.46 2.80 6.42
C PRO A 55 -7.33 2.45 7.89
N TYR A 56 -8.39 1.89 8.48
CA TYR A 56 -8.46 1.62 9.90
C TYR A 56 -7.27 0.78 10.42
N ALA A 57 -6.87 -0.25 9.67
CA ALA A 57 -5.74 -1.11 10.02
C ALA A 57 -4.45 -0.34 10.28
N ILE A 58 -4.12 0.66 9.44
CA ILE A 58 -2.87 1.42 9.62
C ILE A 58 -2.97 2.42 10.78
N ARG A 59 -4.17 2.92 11.11
CA ARG A 59 -4.41 3.76 12.28
C ARG A 59 -4.29 2.99 13.60
N LYS A 60 -4.67 1.71 13.60
CA LYS A 60 -4.43 0.82 14.75
C LYS A 60 -2.94 0.67 15.04
N VAL A 61 -2.15 0.35 14.00
CA VAL A 61 -0.69 0.22 14.13
C VAL A 61 -0.05 1.54 14.57
N GLU A 62 -0.47 2.67 14.00
CA GLU A 62 -0.02 3.99 14.45
C GLU A 62 -0.30 4.21 15.95
N SER A 63 -1.50 3.84 16.41
CA SER A 63 -1.89 4.03 17.81
C SER A 63 -1.08 3.13 18.76
N ALA A 64 -0.89 1.86 18.39
CA ALA A 64 -0.10 0.92 19.18
C ALA A 64 1.37 1.32 19.30
N LEU A 65 1.99 1.80 18.22
CA LEU A 65 3.36 2.34 18.28
C LEU A 65 3.49 3.51 19.26
N LEU A 66 2.50 4.41 19.29
CA LEU A 66 2.52 5.53 20.23
C LEU A 66 2.31 5.06 21.68
N GLU A 67 1.48 4.04 21.89
CA GLU A 67 1.26 3.43 23.20
C GLU A 67 2.52 2.70 23.73
N ASP A 68 3.27 2.06 22.84
CA ASP A 68 4.56 1.42 23.14
C ASP A 68 5.70 2.43 23.41
N GLY A 69 5.43 3.73 23.28
CA GLY A 69 6.35 4.80 23.66
C GLY A 69 7.14 5.44 22.52
N PHE A 70 6.82 5.13 21.26
CA PHE A 70 7.33 5.90 20.13
C PHE A 70 6.77 7.33 20.17
N LYS A 71 7.61 8.33 19.91
CA LYS A 71 7.16 9.72 19.92
C LYS A 71 6.30 10.01 18.69
N ARG A 72 5.38 10.98 18.82
CA ARG A 72 4.52 11.43 17.71
C ARG A 72 5.29 11.97 16.51
N GLU A 73 6.49 12.50 16.75
CA GLU A 73 7.40 13.00 15.71
C GLU A 73 8.19 11.89 15.00
N ASP A 74 8.20 10.68 15.55
CA ASP A 74 8.91 9.52 14.98
C ASP A 74 8.02 8.67 14.06
N VAL A 75 6.70 8.79 14.18
CA VAL A 75 5.71 7.98 13.45
C VAL A 75 4.81 8.88 12.60
N VAL A 76 4.67 8.54 11.32
CA VAL A 76 3.76 9.24 10.41
C VAL A 76 2.95 8.27 9.56
N VAL A 77 1.65 8.56 9.39
CA VAL A 77 0.82 7.92 8.36
C VAL A 77 0.81 8.80 7.11
N ALA A 78 1.64 8.45 6.14
CA ALA A 78 1.86 9.18 4.92
C ALA A 78 0.92 8.73 3.80
N HIS A 79 0.56 9.67 2.93
CA HIS A 79 -0.17 9.39 1.71
C HIS A 79 0.78 8.69 0.71
N PRO A 80 0.40 7.55 0.09
CA PRO A 80 1.26 6.82 -0.84
C PRO A 80 1.73 7.63 -2.07
N LYS A 81 1.04 8.71 -2.47
CA LYS A 81 1.46 9.58 -3.58
C LYS A 81 2.58 10.57 -3.19
N LYS A 82 2.85 10.74 -1.88
CA LYS A 82 3.79 11.75 -1.33
C LYS A 82 4.76 11.15 -0.30
N ILE A 83 4.86 9.83 -0.20
CA ILE A 83 5.57 9.13 0.88
C ILE A 83 7.06 9.47 0.97
N GLU A 84 7.72 9.70 -0.16
CA GLU A 84 9.15 10.02 -0.22
C GLU A 84 9.53 11.28 0.56
N LYS A 85 8.57 12.20 0.79
CA LYS A 85 8.78 13.39 1.63
C LYS A 85 9.10 13.06 3.09
N PHE A 86 8.71 11.87 3.55
CA PHE A 86 8.83 11.45 4.94
C PHE A 86 9.97 10.46 5.17
N ILE A 87 10.64 10.04 4.10
CA ILE A 87 11.70 9.03 4.15
C ILE A 87 13.06 9.73 4.01
N ASP A 88 13.90 9.50 5.00
CA ASP A 88 15.27 9.98 5.15
C ASP A 88 16.20 8.84 5.62
N GLU A 89 17.47 9.17 5.86
CA GLU A 89 18.49 8.22 6.35
C GLU A 89 18.20 7.64 7.74
N GLU A 90 17.46 8.37 8.57
CA GLU A 90 17.02 7.94 9.91
C GLU A 90 15.80 7.02 9.86
N THR A 91 15.16 6.89 8.70
CA THR A 91 13.99 6.02 8.53
C THR A 91 14.42 4.56 8.61
N THR A 92 13.85 3.82 9.56
CA THR A 92 14.14 2.39 9.74
C THR A 92 13.11 1.50 9.10
N ILE A 93 11.83 1.91 9.10
CA ILE A 93 10.71 1.10 8.63
C ILE A 93 9.79 1.93 7.73
N VAL A 94 9.43 1.36 6.59
CA VAL A 94 8.30 1.78 5.76
C VAL A 94 7.26 0.66 5.79
N GLY A 95 6.19 0.87 6.55
CA GLY A 95 5.09 -0.08 6.73
C GLY A 95 3.98 0.16 5.71
N VAL A 96 3.59 -0.87 4.95
CA VAL A 96 2.58 -0.78 3.88
C VAL A 96 1.42 -1.72 4.17
N ASN A 97 0.24 -1.14 4.42
CA ASN A 97 -1.01 -1.89 4.48
C ASN A 97 -1.57 -2.15 3.07
N THR A 98 -2.01 -3.38 2.79
CA THR A 98 -2.64 -3.75 1.51
C THR A 98 -3.91 -4.59 1.74
N MET A 99 -4.56 -5.08 0.70
CA MET A 99 -5.74 -5.95 0.80
C MET A 99 -5.75 -7.03 -0.27
N ASP A 100 -5.30 -6.70 -1.48
CA ASP A 100 -5.25 -7.63 -2.60
C ASP A 100 -4.01 -7.38 -3.49
N PRO A 101 -2.80 -7.53 -2.90
CA PRO A 101 -1.53 -7.11 -3.50
C PRO A 101 -1.22 -7.82 -4.82
N TYR A 102 -1.69 -9.06 -5.00
CA TYR A 102 -1.43 -9.88 -6.18
C TYR A 102 -2.67 -10.24 -6.99
N GLY A 103 -3.82 -9.61 -6.67
CA GLY A 103 -5.03 -9.78 -7.46
C GLY A 103 -5.67 -11.16 -7.33
N LEU A 104 -5.45 -11.85 -6.21
CA LEU A 104 -5.91 -13.21 -5.96
C LEU A 104 -7.21 -13.25 -5.14
N GLY A 105 -7.72 -12.11 -4.71
CA GLY A 105 -9.02 -12.02 -4.04
C GLY A 105 -10.17 -12.54 -4.93
N PRO A 106 -11.22 -13.15 -4.36
CA PRO A 106 -12.31 -13.75 -5.14
C PRO A 106 -12.97 -12.79 -6.15
N VAL A 107 -13.25 -11.55 -5.72
CA VAL A 107 -13.83 -10.51 -6.59
C VAL A 107 -12.88 -10.14 -7.72
N THR A 108 -11.58 -10.01 -7.41
CA THR A 108 -10.56 -9.73 -8.41
C THR A 108 -10.41 -10.86 -9.42
N LEU A 109 -10.40 -12.12 -8.97
CA LEU A 109 -10.36 -13.28 -9.85
C LEU A 109 -11.58 -13.34 -10.77
N MET A 110 -12.77 -12.99 -10.27
CA MET A 110 -13.99 -12.91 -11.07
C MET A 110 -13.83 -11.92 -12.24
N PHE A 111 -13.32 -10.71 -11.98
CA PHE A 111 -13.12 -9.69 -13.02
C PHE A 111 -11.92 -9.97 -13.96
N THR A 112 -10.90 -10.67 -13.48
CA THR A 112 -9.65 -10.91 -14.22
C THR A 112 -9.62 -12.24 -14.98
N LYS A 113 -10.78 -12.90 -15.15
CA LYS A 113 -10.89 -14.23 -15.79
C LYS A 113 -10.02 -15.28 -15.09
N GLY A 114 -10.09 -15.34 -13.77
CA GLY A 114 -9.31 -16.24 -12.94
C GLY A 114 -7.82 -15.88 -12.89
N GLY A 115 -7.48 -14.59 -12.84
CA GLY A 115 -6.09 -14.11 -12.75
C GLY A 115 -5.31 -14.12 -14.06
N LYS A 116 -5.97 -14.40 -15.20
CA LYS A 116 -5.35 -14.30 -16.54
C LYS A 116 -5.05 -12.86 -16.94
N LYS A 117 -5.78 -11.90 -16.37
CA LYS A 117 -5.59 -10.46 -16.56
C LYS A 117 -5.01 -9.81 -15.32
N THR A 118 -4.40 -8.64 -15.47
CA THR A 118 -3.80 -7.89 -14.37
C THR A 118 -4.80 -6.91 -13.79
N SER A 119 -5.21 -7.12 -12.54
CA SER A 119 -6.05 -6.15 -11.83
C SER A 119 -5.33 -4.84 -11.52
N TYR A 120 -6.09 -3.77 -11.34
CA TYR A 120 -5.56 -2.50 -10.85
C TYR A 120 -4.97 -2.64 -9.44
N SER A 121 -5.56 -3.46 -8.55
CA SER A 121 -5.01 -3.75 -7.21
C SER A 121 -3.57 -4.27 -7.31
N LYS A 122 -3.36 -5.33 -8.09
CA LYS A 122 -2.04 -5.89 -8.35
C LYS A 122 -1.09 -4.89 -8.98
N TYR A 123 -1.56 -4.19 -10.01
CA TYR A 123 -0.75 -3.22 -10.73
C TYR A 123 -0.28 -2.08 -9.82
N LEU A 124 -1.18 -1.49 -9.04
CA LEU A 124 -0.89 -0.37 -8.15
C LEU A 124 0.02 -0.79 -7.00
N PHE A 125 -0.27 -1.92 -6.35
CA PHE A 125 0.57 -2.44 -5.27
C PHE A 125 2.00 -2.70 -5.75
N THR A 126 2.16 -3.54 -6.77
CA THR A 126 3.50 -3.93 -7.25
C THR A 126 4.27 -2.74 -7.80
N SER A 127 3.61 -1.81 -8.50
CA SER A 127 4.25 -0.57 -8.95
C SER A 127 4.69 0.31 -7.79
N PHE A 128 3.89 0.38 -6.72
CA PHE A 128 4.21 1.17 -5.53
C PHE A 128 5.39 0.59 -4.77
N ILE A 129 5.43 -0.72 -4.55
CA ILE A 129 6.57 -1.37 -3.88
C ILE A 129 7.85 -1.22 -4.70
N ARG A 130 7.79 -1.42 -6.04
CA ARG A 130 8.95 -1.14 -6.92
C ARG A 130 9.43 0.30 -6.77
N ARG A 131 8.51 1.28 -6.74
CA ARG A 131 8.85 2.69 -6.53
C ARG A 131 9.59 2.92 -5.20
N LEU A 132 9.17 2.27 -4.13
CA LEU A 132 9.83 2.36 -2.81
C LEU A 132 11.21 1.72 -2.81
N ARG A 133 11.33 0.49 -3.36
CA ARG A 133 12.61 -0.21 -3.50
C ARG A 133 13.60 0.62 -4.33
N ASP A 134 13.17 1.12 -5.49
CA ASP A 134 14.02 1.91 -6.38
C ASP A 134 14.38 3.26 -5.72
N TYR A 135 13.49 3.85 -4.90
CA TYR A 135 13.81 5.04 -4.10
C TYR A 135 14.86 4.75 -3.03
N ARG A 136 14.70 3.64 -2.27
CA ARG A 136 15.68 3.16 -1.28
C ARG A 136 17.06 3.02 -1.88
N GLU A 137 17.15 2.33 -3.03
CA GLU A 137 18.42 2.05 -3.72
C GLU A 137 19.07 3.33 -4.24
N ARG A 138 18.33 4.18 -4.96
CA ARG A 138 18.86 5.44 -5.51
C ARG A 138 19.37 6.40 -4.44
N LYS A 139 18.75 6.39 -3.25
CA LYS A 139 19.16 7.24 -2.12
C LYS A 139 20.22 6.61 -1.22
N GLY A 140 20.49 5.31 -1.37
CA GLY A 140 21.39 4.57 -0.48
C GLY A 140 20.82 4.36 0.93
N TYR A 141 19.51 4.57 1.13
CA TYR A 141 18.85 4.40 2.43
C TYR A 141 18.74 2.93 2.81
N LYS A 142 18.54 2.68 4.12
CA LYS A 142 18.56 1.34 4.71
C LYS A 142 17.23 0.88 5.30
N PHE A 143 16.16 1.66 5.11
CA PHE A 143 14.84 1.32 5.63
C PHE A 143 14.35 -0.03 5.11
N LYS A 144 13.59 -0.73 5.95
CA LYS A 144 12.93 -1.99 5.64
C LYS A 144 11.54 -1.75 5.09
N ILE A 145 11.19 -2.42 4.00
CA ILE A 145 9.83 -2.45 3.47
C ILE A 145 9.10 -3.59 4.17
N VAL A 146 8.17 -3.23 5.04
CA VAL A 146 7.33 -4.18 5.79
C VAL A 146 5.93 -4.10 5.24
N VAL A 147 5.38 -5.23 4.80
CA VAL A 147 4.00 -5.30 4.29
C VAL A 147 3.15 -6.13 5.24
N GLY A 148 1.91 -5.72 5.49
CA GLY A 148 1.01 -6.44 6.37
C GLY A 148 -0.44 -6.18 6.00
N SER A 149 -1.32 -7.16 6.24
CA SER A 149 -2.79 -7.06 6.19
C SER A 149 -3.42 -8.47 6.14
N GLN A 150 -4.72 -8.51 5.91
CA GLN A 150 -5.51 -9.69 5.54
C GLN A 150 -4.95 -10.48 4.33
N ALA A 151 -4.06 -9.87 3.53
CA ALA A 151 -3.51 -10.47 2.33
C ALA A 151 -2.22 -11.28 2.52
N GLY A 152 -1.79 -11.55 3.77
CA GLY A 152 -0.55 -12.29 4.08
C GLY A 152 -0.37 -13.57 3.25
N TRP A 153 -1.45 -14.33 3.07
CA TRP A 153 -1.49 -15.57 2.29
C TRP A 153 -1.09 -15.39 0.81
N GLN A 154 -1.32 -14.23 0.20
CA GLN A 154 -0.93 -13.99 -1.20
C GLN A 154 0.59 -13.91 -1.34
N PHE A 155 1.28 -13.35 -0.34
CA PHE A 155 2.74 -13.28 -0.30
C PHE A 155 3.36 -14.67 -0.20
N GLU A 156 2.77 -15.54 0.61
CA GLU A 156 3.20 -16.94 0.73
C GLU A 156 3.01 -17.74 -0.58
N LEU A 157 1.91 -17.52 -1.29
CA LEU A 157 1.68 -18.19 -2.58
C LEU A 157 2.58 -17.67 -3.72
N LYS A 158 3.17 -16.47 -3.56
CA LYS A 158 3.97 -15.79 -4.58
C LYS A 158 5.29 -15.28 -3.97
N GLN A 159 6.02 -16.18 -3.32
CA GLN A 159 7.30 -15.87 -2.67
C GLN A 159 8.30 -15.26 -3.65
N ASP A 160 8.51 -15.88 -4.83
CA ASP A 160 9.44 -15.36 -5.85
C ASP A 160 9.18 -13.90 -6.22
N LEU A 161 7.90 -13.52 -6.40
CA LEU A 161 7.51 -12.14 -6.69
C LEU A 161 7.73 -11.23 -5.49
N THR A 162 7.47 -11.71 -4.28
CA THR A 162 7.66 -10.95 -3.04
C THR A 162 9.14 -10.62 -2.83
N GLU A 163 10.02 -11.58 -3.08
CA GLU A 163 11.48 -11.41 -3.06
C GLU A 163 11.95 -10.46 -4.16
N GLU A 164 11.45 -10.62 -5.39
CA GLU A 164 11.78 -9.74 -6.52
C GLU A 164 11.40 -8.27 -6.23
N LEU A 165 10.30 -8.05 -5.52
CA LEU A 165 9.84 -6.72 -5.11
C LEU A 165 10.70 -6.10 -4.01
N GLY A 166 11.61 -6.86 -3.38
CA GLY A 166 12.51 -6.38 -2.33
C GLY A 166 11.78 -6.05 -1.02
N ILE A 167 10.66 -6.75 -0.76
CA ILE A 167 9.93 -6.71 0.50
C ILE A 167 10.76 -7.44 1.55
N ASP A 168 11.12 -6.76 2.65
CA ASP A 168 11.99 -7.34 3.68
C ASP A 168 11.22 -8.21 4.67
N HIS A 169 9.98 -7.82 5.01
CA HIS A 169 9.15 -8.53 5.98
C HIS A 169 7.68 -8.53 5.57
N VAL A 170 7.02 -9.67 5.79
CA VAL A 170 5.57 -9.84 5.64
C VAL A 170 4.99 -10.17 7.00
N ILE A 171 4.00 -9.40 7.44
CA ILE A 171 3.23 -9.68 8.66
C ILE A 171 1.93 -10.36 8.27
N TRP A 172 1.66 -11.50 8.89
CA TRP A 172 0.42 -12.26 8.72
C TRP A 172 -0.34 -12.30 10.05
N GLY A 173 -1.59 -11.85 10.03
CA GLY A 173 -2.42 -11.71 11.23
C GLY A 173 -2.46 -10.28 11.75
N GLU A 174 -2.67 -10.14 13.06
CA GLU A 174 -2.70 -8.86 13.77
C GLU A 174 -1.26 -8.37 14.02
N THR A 175 -1.07 -7.05 14.05
CA THR A 175 0.28 -6.44 14.11
C THR A 175 0.43 -5.48 15.30
N GLU A 176 -0.65 -4.82 15.69
CA GLU A 176 -0.74 -3.98 16.89
C GLU A 176 -0.57 -4.78 18.20
#